data_AF-A0A5K1B6W1-F1
#
_entry.id   AF-A0A5K1B6W1-F1
#
_cell.length_a   1.000
_cell.length_b   1.000
_cell.length_c   1.000
_cell.angle_alpha   90.00
_cell.angle_beta   90.00
_cell.angle_gamma   90.00
#
_symmetry.space_group_name_H-M   'P 1'
#
loop_
_entity.id
_entity.type
_entity.pdbx_description
1 polymer ?
#
loop_
_entity_poly.entity_id
_entity_poly.type
_entity_poly.pdbx_seq_one_letter_code
_entity_poly.pdbx_strand_id
1 'polypeptide(L)'
;KVFLMILDLLLLHSGFVDPFKICCGHATVDHIVYCGHEKLVNGTKIRGTSCSDPSTYISWDGAHYTHRANELIARQVIHGSLSDPQIPLFIGLQPGPL
;
A
#
# COMPACT_ATOMS: atom_id res chain seq x y z
N LYS A 1 2.19 -16.06 1.84
CA LYS A 1 2.11 -15.39 3.17
C LYS A 1 2.94 -14.09 3.27
N VAL A 2 3.52 -13.58 2.16
CA VAL A 2 4.22 -12.27 2.11
C VAL A 2 3.23 -11.09 2.16
N PHE A 3 2.02 -11.24 1.61
CA PHE A 3 0.99 -10.18 1.56
C PHE A 3 0.51 -9.73 2.95
N LEU A 4 0.48 -10.63 3.94
CA LEU A 4 0.04 -10.31 5.31
C LEU A 4 1.16 -9.72 6.17
N MET A 5 2.42 -10.14 5.97
CA MET A 5 3.56 -9.59 6.72
C MET A 5 3.76 -8.09 6.49
N ILE A 6 3.47 -7.61 5.28
CA ILE A 6 3.57 -6.19 4.93
C ILE A 6 2.49 -5.36 5.65
N LEU A 7 1.31 -5.94 5.87
CA LEU A 7 0.19 -5.25 6.51
C LEU A 7 0.47 -4.97 7.99
N ASP A 8 0.98 -5.96 8.74
CA ASP A 8 1.32 -5.81 10.16
C ASP A 8 2.43 -4.75 10.38
N LEU A 9 3.41 -4.69 9.46
CA LEU A 9 4.50 -3.72 9.52
C LEU A 9 4.03 -2.29 9.22
N LEU A 10 3.08 -2.12 8.28
CA LEU A 10 2.50 -0.82 7.95
C LEU A 10 1.54 -0.32 9.03
N LEU A 11 0.83 -1.23 9.70
CA LEU A 11 -0.05 -0.91 10.83
C LEU A 11 0.70 -0.38 12.06
N LEU A 12 1.98 -0.76 12.25
CA LEU A 12 2.83 -0.16 13.28
C LEU A 12 3.20 1.30 13.01
N HIS A 13 3.13 1.77 11.75
CA HIS A 13 3.27 3.19 11.43
C HIS A 13 1.95 3.90 11.70
N SER A 14 1.87 4.53 12.87
CA SER A 14 0.72 5.20 13.49
C SER A 14 0.19 6.45 12.76
N GLY A 15 0.24 6.48 11.43
CA GLY A 15 -0.22 7.60 10.59
C GLY A 15 -1.18 7.22 9.46
N PHE A 16 -1.47 5.93 9.28
CA PHE A 16 -2.45 5.49 8.29
C PHE A 16 -3.87 5.48 8.88
N VAL A 17 -4.85 5.84 8.06
CA VAL A 17 -6.27 5.60 8.33
C VAL A 17 -6.56 4.09 8.31
N ASP A 18 -7.83 3.72 8.53
CA ASP A 18 -8.32 2.35 8.48
C ASP A 18 -7.66 1.52 7.35
N PRO A 19 -6.93 0.43 7.69
CA PRO A 19 -6.12 -0.35 6.74
C PRO A 19 -6.93 -1.04 5.65
N PHE A 20 -8.24 -1.20 5.85
CA PHE A 20 -9.13 -1.84 4.89
C PHE A 20 -9.76 -0.84 3.90
N LYS A 21 -9.55 0.46 4.09
CA LYS A 21 -10.04 1.47 3.15
C LYS A 21 -9.09 1.64 1.96
N ILE A 22 -9.70 1.85 0.80
CA ILE A 22 -9.01 2.22 -0.44
C ILE A 22 -9.04 3.75 -0.60
N CYS A 23 -7.99 4.33 -1.16
CA CYS A 23 -7.96 5.77 -1.46
C CYS A 23 -8.71 6.10 -2.75
N CYS A 24 -8.54 5.31 -3.82
CA CYS A 24 -9.12 5.56 -5.12
C CYS A 24 -10.09 4.46 -5.56
N GLY A 25 -11.27 4.88 -6.00
CA GLY A 25 -12.35 3.98 -6.34
C GLY A 25 -13.42 3.94 -5.26
N HIS A 26 -14.43 3.12 -5.49
CA HIS A 26 -15.52 2.91 -4.55
C HIS A 26 -15.87 1.43 -4.53
N ALA A 27 -15.71 0.78 -3.37
CA ALA A 27 -16.05 -0.62 -3.19
C ALA A 27 -17.07 -0.74 -2.06
N THR A 28 -18.21 -1.35 -2.37
CA THR A 28 -19.22 -1.78 -1.41
C THR A 28 -19.47 -3.27 -1.59
N VAL A 29 -20.31 -3.86 -0.74
CA VAL A 29 -20.71 -5.28 -0.83
C VAL A 29 -21.33 -5.59 -2.20
N ASP A 30 -22.07 -4.65 -2.78
CA ASP A 30 -22.89 -4.89 -3.99
C ASP A 30 -22.23 -4.40 -5.29
N HIS A 31 -21.27 -3.47 -5.20
CA HIS A 31 -20.66 -2.88 -6.39
C HIS A 31 -19.24 -2.35 -6.15
N ILE A 32 -18.43 -2.52 -7.20
CA ILE A 32 -17.09 -1.94 -7.32
C ILE A 32 -17.10 -0.93 -8.47
N VAL A 33 -16.54 0.25 -8.22
CA VAL A 33 -16.22 1.28 -9.20
C VAL A 33 -14.72 1.53 -9.13
N TYR A 34 -14.02 1.11 -10.18
CA TYR A 34 -12.57 1.27 -10.27
C TYR A 34 -12.17 2.75 -10.31
N CYS A 35 -10.95 3.03 -9.86
CA CYS A 35 -10.35 4.36 -9.91
C CYS A 35 -10.42 4.96 -11.33
N GLY A 36 -10.94 6.18 -11.47
CA GLY A 36 -11.12 6.86 -12.76
C GLY A 36 -12.33 6.41 -13.57
N HIS A 37 -13.02 5.35 -13.16
CA HIS A 37 -14.24 4.86 -13.81
C HIS A 37 -15.51 5.43 -13.18
N GLU A 38 -16.61 5.32 -13.90
CA GLU A 38 -17.94 5.68 -13.45
C GLU A 38 -18.91 4.52 -13.66
N LYS A 39 -19.90 4.40 -12.78
CA LYS A 39 -20.94 3.38 -12.84
C LYS A 39 -22.27 3.97 -12.42
N LEU A 40 -23.35 3.55 -13.08
CA LEU A 40 -24.70 3.86 -12.66
C LEU A 40 -25.14 2.82 -11.62
N VAL A 41 -25.43 3.29 -10.40
CA VAL A 41 -25.90 2.46 -9.28
C VAL A 41 -27.20 3.07 -8.79
N ASN A 42 -28.31 2.32 -8.89
CA ASN A 42 -29.65 2.77 -8.49
C ASN A 42 -30.04 4.14 -9.10
N GLY A 43 -29.75 4.35 -10.39
CA GLY A 43 -30.00 5.61 -11.09
C GLY A 43 -29.05 6.75 -10.73
N THR A 44 -28.13 6.57 -9.78
CA THR A 44 -27.11 7.56 -9.40
C THR A 44 -25.78 7.22 -10.07
N LYS A 45 -25.14 8.21 -10.70
CA LYS A 45 -23.82 8.04 -11.29
C LYS A 45 -22.75 8.20 -10.21
N ILE A 46 -22.07 7.11 -9.88
CA ILE A 46 -20.97 7.08 -8.93
C ILE A 46 -19.66 7.05 -9.73
N ARG A 47 -18.70 7.91 -9.37
CA ARG A 47 -17.35 7.92 -9.95
C ARG A 47 -16.35 7.45 -8.89
N GLY A 48 -15.46 6.55 -9.28
CA GLY A 48 -14.34 6.12 -8.45
C GLY A 48 -13.26 7.19 -8.44
N THR A 49 -13.37 8.18 -7.55
CA THR A 49 -12.37 9.25 -7.39
C THR A 49 -11.30 8.87 -6.38
N SER A 50 -10.17 9.58 -6.40
CA SER A 50 -9.15 9.48 -5.35
C SER A 50 -9.59 10.22 -4.08
N CYS A 51 -9.08 9.76 -2.94
CA CYS A 51 -9.17 10.44 -1.67
C CYS A 51 -8.38 11.77 -1.69
N SER A 52 -8.62 12.63 -0.70
CA SER A 52 -7.98 13.95 -0.62
C SER A 52 -6.50 13.87 -0.25
N ASP A 53 -6.11 12.90 0.58
CA ASP A 53 -4.73 12.70 1.02
C ASP A 53 -4.32 11.22 0.91
N PRO A 54 -3.73 10.80 -0.22
CA PRO A 54 -3.25 9.45 -0.43
C PRO A 54 -2.14 9.01 0.52
N SER A 55 -1.44 9.93 1.19
CA SER A 55 -0.34 9.61 2.10
C SER A 55 -0.82 8.94 3.40
N THR A 56 -2.10 9.12 3.71
CA THR A 56 -2.75 8.54 4.90
C THR A 56 -3.35 7.16 4.64
N TYR A 57 -3.32 6.64 3.41
CA TYR A 57 -3.89 5.34 3.07
C TYR A 57 -2.81 4.31 2.78
N ILE A 58 -3.03 3.05 3.18
CA ILE A 58 -2.18 1.92 2.78
C ILE A 58 -2.52 1.50 1.35
N SER A 59 -3.81 1.29 1.07
CA SER A 59 -4.30 0.81 -0.22
C SER A 59 -4.69 1.96 -1.15
N TRP A 60 -4.21 1.91 -2.38
CA TRP A 60 -4.67 2.80 -3.44
C TRP A 60 -6.05 2.37 -3.92
N ASP A 61 -6.21 1.19 -4.50
CA ASP A 61 -7.46 0.75 -5.16
C ASP A 61 -7.95 -0.64 -4.74
N GLY A 62 -7.36 -1.19 -3.67
CA GLY A 62 -7.63 -2.55 -3.19
C GLY A 62 -6.64 -3.60 -3.72
N ALA A 63 -5.89 -3.29 -4.78
CA ALA A 63 -4.87 -4.17 -5.35
C ALA A 63 -3.45 -3.58 -5.18
N HIS A 64 -3.31 -2.28 -5.32
CA HIS A 64 -2.03 -1.57 -5.27
C HIS A 64 -1.85 -0.81 -3.95
N TYR A 65 -0.62 -0.73 -3.46
CA TYR A 65 -0.27 0.16 -2.36
C TYR A 65 -0.16 1.62 -2.82
N THR A 66 -0.44 2.55 -1.92
CA THR A 66 -0.14 3.96 -2.15
C THR A 66 1.36 4.18 -2.26
N HIS A 67 1.76 5.33 -2.82
CA HIS A 67 3.16 5.73 -2.89
C HIS A 67 3.82 5.71 -1.51
N ARG A 68 3.16 6.29 -0.49
CA ARG A 68 3.67 6.34 0.87
C ARG A 68 3.90 4.95 1.48
N ALA A 69 2.95 4.04 1.29
CA ALA A 69 3.12 2.65 1.74
C ALA A 69 4.30 1.97 1.02
N ASN A 70 4.44 2.15 -0.30
CA ASN A 70 5.57 1.62 -1.05
C ASN A 70 6.93 2.19 -0.60
N GLU A 71 7.02 3.49 -0.29
CA GLU A 71 8.25 4.09 0.25
C GLU A 71 8.69 3.43 1.56
N LEU A 72 7.73 3.18 2.46
CA LEU A 72 8.00 2.56 3.75
C LEU A 72 8.47 1.11 3.58
N ILE A 73 7.82 0.35 2.71
CA ILE A 73 8.24 -1.02 2.38
C ILE A 73 9.65 -1.01 1.78
N ALA A 74 9.90 -0.15 0.79
CA ALA A 74 11.20 -0.06 0.13
C ALA A 74 12.32 0.26 1.13
N ARG A 75 12.09 1.18 2.07
CA ARG A 75 13.06 1.50 3.14
C ARG A 75 13.40 0.27 3.98
N GLN A 76 12.40 -0.53 4.35
CA GLN A 76 12.60 -1.72 5.18
C GLN A 76 13.32 -2.84 4.42
N VAL A 77 13.05 -2.98 3.11
CA VAL A 77 13.81 -3.86 2.22
C VAL A 77 15.26 -3.41 2.12
N ILE A 78 15.51 -2.12 1.86
CA ILE A 78 16.86 -1.55 1.73
C ILE A 78 17.69 -1.76 3.00
N HIS A 79 17.09 -1.54 4.18
CA HIS A 79 17.76 -1.73 5.46
C HIS A 79 17.86 -3.20 5.89
N GLY A 80 17.28 -4.13 5.13
CA GLY A 80 17.35 -5.56 5.43
C GLY A 80 16.44 -6.02 6.56
N SER A 81 15.59 -5.14 7.12
CA SER A 81 14.65 -5.47 8.19
C SER A 81 13.68 -6.60 7.81
N LEU A 82 13.42 -6.75 6.50
CA LEU A 82 12.56 -7.79 5.91
C LEU A 82 13.32 -8.98 5.32
N SER A 83 14.63 -9.03 5.48
CA SER A 83 15.49 -10.13 5.00
C SER A 83 15.76 -11.14 6.12
N ASP A 84 16.02 -12.40 5.76
CA ASP A 84 16.52 -13.42 6.68
C ASP A 84 17.79 -14.08 6.09
N PRO A 85 18.99 -13.85 6.68
CA PRO A 85 19.24 -13.00 7.84
C PRO A 85 18.98 -11.51 7.56
N GLN A 86 18.78 -10.71 8.61
CA GLN A 86 18.52 -9.26 8.51
C GLN A 86 19.80 -8.50 8.12
N ILE A 87 20.10 -8.50 6.82
CA ILE A 87 21.26 -7.82 6.23
C ILE A 87 20.79 -6.74 5.24
N PRO A 88 21.26 -5.49 5.39
CA PRO A 88 21.00 -4.43 4.43
C PRO A 88 21.48 -4.79 3.02
N LEU A 89 20.70 -4.41 2.00
CA LEU A 89 21.03 -4.70 0.60
C LEU A 89 22.39 -4.13 0.17
N PHE A 90 22.81 -3.01 0.75
CA PHE A 90 24.07 -2.36 0.41
C PHE A 90 25.31 -2.97 1.11
N ILE A 91 25.14 -3.87 2.09
CA ILE A 91 26.28 -4.60 2.68
C ILE A 91 26.67 -5.79 1.78
N GLY A 92 25.74 -6.36 1.02
CA GLY A 92 26.02 -7.44 0.05
C GLY A 92 26.83 -7.02 -1.19
N LEU A 93 27.15 -5.72 -1.33
CA LEU A 93 27.97 -5.16 -2.41
C LEU A 93 29.35 -4.68 -1.94
N GLN A 94 29.71 -4.86 -0.66
CA GLN A 94 31.08 -4.59 -0.26
C GLN A 94 32.00 -5.63 -0.92
N PRO A 95 33.06 -5.21 -1.65
CA PRO A 95 34.12 -6.14 -2.01
C PRO A 95 34.65 -6.72 -0.69
N GLY A 96 34.80 -8.05 -0.64
CA GLY A 96 35.36 -8.74 0.51
C GLY A 96 36.68 -8.10 0.97
N PRO A 97 37.10 -8.33 2.22
CA PRO A 97 38.35 -7.76 2.72
C PRO A 97 39.50 -8.17 1.78
N LEU A 98 40.28 -7.16 1.37
CA LEU A 98 41.56 -7.33 0.68
C LEU A 98 42.53 -8.14 1.55
#